data_AF-A0A1V9FGZ0-F1
#
_entry.id   AF-A0A1V9FGZ0-F1
#
_cell.length_a   1.000
_cell.length_b   1.000
_cell.length_c   1.000
_cell.angle_alpha   90.00
_cell.angle_beta   90.00
_cell.angle_gamma   90.00
#
_symmetry.space_group_name_H-M   'P 1'
#
loop_
_entity.id
_entity.type
_entity.pdbx_description
1 polymer ?
#
loop_
_entity_poly.entity_id
_entity_poly.type
_entity_poly.pdbx_seq_one_letter_code
_entity_poly.pdbx_strand_id
1 'polypeptide(L)'
;MKKNFICFLAIALLVTACSKKGDKVVSGEENQSGRTPAAEATAVIAAGTTQQNIRGFGGANIRGWIADLTAAQRTTAFDPANGIGLSVLRVRVSPNSSDFAAEKPTIDAAKSYGASVIATAWTAPASMKDNNSLIAGKLNTSSYADYAAHLSNFCSTVGGVTAISPSNEPNISVTYESMNLTASELAAFVAAQGSNCGAPIMAPETFNMNKTYMDTYLSNTTAASKTSFMCGHIYGATPYVYSVGKEVWMTEHIYNTNDANGWADALGVAKEIHDCMNAGYNMYVWWYIRRSYGPMDESGNITKRGYVMAHYARWVRPGYLKISCTANPATGVYVTAYKSGSKIVVVAINQNTAITYQPFTVSGATVTGFNRYRTTSTANLTSDSFSITGGSFGINLPAQSVTTLISY
;
A
#
# COMPACT_ATOMS: atom_id res chain seq x y z
N MET A 1 -49.32 10.13 -12.37
CA MET A 1 -49.38 9.82 -13.82
C MET A 1 -47.95 9.53 -14.25
N LYS A 2 -47.52 8.27 -14.37
CA LYS A 2 -47.64 7.35 -15.54
C LYS A 2 -46.99 7.89 -16.83
N LYS A 3 -45.86 7.27 -17.22
CA LYS A 3 -45.51 6.63 -18.53
C LYS A 3 -43.99 6.78 -18.77
N ASN A 4 -43.15 5.74 -18.73
CA ASN A 4 -42.99 4.52 -19.56
C ASN A 4 -42.55 4.75 -21.01
N PHE A 5 -41.80 3.73 -21.51
CA PHE A 5 -41.44 3.31 -22.89
C PHE A 5 -39.99 3.72 -23.32
N ILE A 6 -39.06 2.87 -23.82
CA ILE A 6 -39.04 1.57 -24.56
C ILE A 6 -37.59 0.99 -24.53
N CYS A 7 -37.33 -0.28 -24.14
CA CYS A 7 -37.17 -1.54 -24.92
C CYS A 7 -36.23 -1.48 -26.16
N PHE A 8 -35.16 -2.28 -26.29
CA PHE A 8 -35.05 -3.67 -26.79
C PHE A 8 -33.53 -3.98 -26.94
N LEU A 9 -32.94 -5.18 -26.96
CA LEU A 9 -33.36 -6.53 -27.32
C LEU A 9 -32.34 -7.53 -26.72
N ALA A 10 -32.81 -8.68 -26.23
CA ALA A 10 -32.01 -9.88 -26.00
C ALA A 10 -32.34 -10.90 -27.09
N ILE A 11 -31.34 -11.61 -27.62
CA ILE A 11 -31.53 -12.88 -28.34
C ILE A 11 -30.46 -13.86 -27.89
N ALA A 12 -30.92 -15.07 -27.55
CA ALA A 12 -30.17 -16.18 -27.04
C ALA A 12 -30.38 -17.43 -27.91
N LEU A 13 -29.28 -18.18 -28.10
CA LEU A 13 -29.11 -19.65 -28.19
C LEU A 13 -29.47 -20.48 -29.46
N LEU A 14 -28.40 -21.18 -29.93
CA LEU A 14 -28.24 -22.62 -30.32
C LEU A 14 -29.04 -23.15 -31.56
N VAL A 15 -28.55 -24.04 -32.46
CA VAL A 15 -27.96 -25.40 -32.28
C VAL A 15 -27.20 -25.88 -33.56
N THR A 16 -26.14 -26.69 -33.33
CA THR A 16 -25.27 -27.62 -34.11
C THR A 16 -25.50 -28.03 -35.59
N ALA A 17 -24.38 -28.35 -36.30
CA ALA A 17 -24.19 -29.64 -37.02
C ALA A 17 -22.71 -29.92 -37.40
N CYS A 18 -22.32 -31.20 -37.32
CA CYS A 18 -20.99 -31.80 -37.52
C CYS A 18 -20.53 -31.95 -38.99
N SER A 19 -19.22 -32.14 -39.20
CA SER A 19 -18.68 -33.13 -40.17
C SER A 19 -17.23 -33.53 -39.86
N LYS A 20 -16.99 -34.85 -39.90
CA LYS A 20 -15.75 -35.61 -39.62
C LYS A 20 -14.87 -35.80 -40.87
N LYS A 21 -13.55 -35.94 -40.66
CA LYS A 21 -12.56 -36.89 -41.24
C LYS A 21 -11.16 -36.25 -41.15
N GLY A 22 -10.05 -36.88 -40.82
CA GLY A 22 -9.67 -38.28 -40.56
C GLY A 22 -8.18 -38.30 -40.16
N ASP A 23 -7.72 -39.47 -39.71
CA ASP A 23 -6.48 -39.76 -38.98
C ASP A 23 -5.14 -39.26 -39.55
N LYS A 24 -4.18 -39.01 -38.64
CA LYS A 24 -2.86 -39.69 -38.61
C LYS A 24 -2.05 -39.30 -37.35
N VAL A 25 -1.70 -40.31 -36.56
CA VAL A 25 -0.62 -40.26 -35.57
C VAL A 25 0.70 -40.28 -36.33
N VAL A 26 1.52 -39.23 -36.17
CA VAL A 26 2.94 -39.24 -36.52
C VAL A 26 3.69 -38.59 -35.36
N SER A 27 4.56 -39.39 -34.74
CA SER A 27 5.64 -38.97 -33.87
C SER A 27 6.57 -37.99 -34.59
N GLY A 28 6.77 -36.81 -34.02
CA GLY A 28 7.75 -35.85 -34.52
C GLY A 28 8.12 -34.86 -33.43
N GLU A 29 9.31 -35.05 -32.85
CA GLU A 29 10.03 -33.99 -32.15
C GLU A 29 10.37 -32.90 -33.18
N GLU A 30 9.59 -31.81 -33.19
CA GLU A 30 9.98 -30.62 -33.93
C GLU A 30 10.81 -29.69 -33.04
N ASN A 31 12.10 -29.81 -33.28
CA ASN A 31 13.17 -28.90 -32.95
C ASN A 31 12.86 -27.47 -33.45
N GLN A 32 12.27 -26.62 -32.62
CA GLN A 32 12.22 -25.17 -32.88
C GLN A 32 13.56 -24.53 -32.49
N SER A 33 14.49 -24.57 -33.44
CA SER A 33 15.63 -23.67 -33.50
C SER A 33 15.17 -22.24 -33.78
N GLY A 34 15.64 -21.28 -32.97
CA GLY A 34 16.00 -19.96 -33.50
C GLY A 34 15.08 -18.79 -33.24
N ARG A 35 14.55 -18.62 -32.02
CA ARG A 35 14.40 -17.28 -31.45
C ARG A 35 15.11 -17.26 -30.11
N THR A 36 16.34 -16.76 -30.11
CA THR A 36 16.96 -16.24 -28.88
C THR A 36 15.97 -15.22 -28.32
N PRO A 37 15.45 -15.38 -27.09
CA PRO A 37 14.76 -14.28 -26.42
C PRO A 37 15.67 -13.05 -26.53
N ALA A 38 15.13 -11.89 -26.87
CA ALA A 38 15.91 -10.66 -26.82
C ALA A 38 16.59 -10.62 -25.44
N ALA A 39 17.92 -10.42 -25.41
CA ALA A 39 18.65 -10.39 -24.16
C ALA A 39 18.07 -9.24 -23.32
N GLU A 40 17.32 -9.58 -22.27
CA GLU A 40 16.77 -8.58 -21.37
C GLU A 40 17.90 -7.82 -20.70
N ALA A 41 17.70 -6.51 -20.46
CA ALA A 41 18.75 -5.73 -19.83
C ALA A 41 19.01 -6.30 -18.44
N THR A 42 20.29 -6.43 -18.08
CA THR A 42 20.67 -6.92 -16.75
C THR A 42 20.20 -5.94 -15.67
N ALA A 43 19.41 -6.45 -14.73
CA ALA A 43 18.97 -5.68 -13.58
C ALA A 43 20.10 -5.59 -12.55
N VAL A 44 20.65 -4.39 -12.35
CA VAL A 44 21.73 -4.16 -11.39
C VAL A 44 21.12 -3.86 -10.04
N ILE A 45 21.55 -4.56 -8.99
CA ILE A 45 21.20 -4.33 -7.57
C ILE A 45 22.43 -3.77 -6.88
N ALA A 46 22.45 -2.47 -6.60
CA ALA A 46 23.59 -1.79 -5.99
C ALA A 46 23.39 -1.64 -4.48
N ALA A 47 23.79 -2.66 -3.70
CA ALA A 47 23.60 -2.70 -2.25
C ALA A 47 24.37 -1.61 -1.50
N GLY A 48 25.42 -1.05 -2.11
CA GLY A 48 26.16 0.10 -1.57
C GLY A 48 25.40 1.44 -1.65
N THR A 49 24.41 1.56 -2.53
CA THR A 49 23.70 2.82 -2.78
C THR A 49 22.32 2.79 -2.13
N THR A 50 22.22 3.33 -0.92
CA THR A 50 20.97 3.41 -0.16
C THR A 50 20.10 4.57 -0.62
N GLN A 51 18.79 4.36 -0.59
CA GLN A 51 17.75 5.35 -0.84
C GLN A 51 16.95 5.55 0.45
N GLN A 52 15.62 5.67 0.37
CA GLN A 52 14.78 5.93 1.53
C GLN A 52 14.70 4.74 2.50
N ASN A 53 14.49 5.03 3.79
CA ASN A 53 14.10 4.04 4.78
C ASN A 53 12.64 3.60 4.59
N ILE A 54 12.36 2.31 4.76
CA ILE A 54 11.01 1.77 4.70
C ILE A 54 10.41 1.71 6.10
N ARG A 55 9.27 2.40 6.27
CA ARG A 55 8.46 2.39 7.48
C ARG A 55 7.49 1.23 7.53
N GLY A 56 7.05 0.76 6.38
CA GLY A 56 6.31 -0.48 6.27
C GLY A 56 5.14 -0.42 5.29
N PHE A 57 4.38 -1.50 5.31
CA PHE A 57 3.24 -1.73 4.46
C PHE A 57 2.05 -2.10 5.34
N GLY A 58 0.90 -1.50 5.10
CA GLY A 58 -0.20 -1.54 6.05
C GLY A 58 -1.58 -1.51 5.44
N GLY A 59 -2.56 -1.44 6.33
CA GLY A 59 -3.95 -1.17 5.98
C GLY A 59 -4.70 -0.50 7.12
N ALA A 60 -5.91 -0.05 6.82
CA ALA A 60 -6.79 0.61 7.75
C ALA A 60 -7.76 -0.36 8.48
N ASN A 61 -7.99 -0.09 9.76
CA ASN A 61 -9.11 -0.60 10.56
C ASN A 61 -9.94 0.58 11.03
N ILE A 62 -11.12 0.77 10.45
CA ILE A 62 -11.96 1.95 10.68
C ILE A 62 -13.24 1.52 11.38
N ARG A 63 -13.18 1.50 12.71
CA ARG A 63 -14.33 1.09 13.51
C ARG A 63 -15.35 2.22 13.59
N GLY A 64 -16.60 1.81 13.79
CA GLY A 64 -17.78 2.67 13.63
C GLY A 64 -18.32 2.69 12.20
N TRP A 65 -17.49 2.43 11.18
CA TRP A 65 -17.94 2.30 9.78
C TRP A 65 -18.07 0.85 9.35
N ILE A 66 -17.14 -0.01 9.80
CA ILE A 66 -17.23 -1.46 9.68
C ILE A 66 -16.90 -2.12 11.03
N ALA A 67 -17.19 -3.42 11.13
CA ALA A 67 -16.82 -4.21 12.30
C ALA A 67 -15.29 -4.28 12.47
N ASP A 68 -14.84 -4.33 13.72
CA ASP A 68 -13.42 -4.51 14.05
C ASP A 68 -12.86 -5.83 13.47
N LEU A 69 -11.53 -5.93 13.35
CA LEU A 69 -10.88 -7.20 13.09
C LEU A 69 -11.04 -8.13 14.29
N THR A 70 -11.37 -9.40 14.04
CA THR A 70 -11.36 -10.44 15.06
C THR A 70 -9.93 -10.80 15.49
N ALA A 71 -9.74 -11.53 16.60
CA ALA A 71 -8.42 -11.99 17.02
C ALA A 71 -7.68 -12.81 15.95
N ALA A 72 -8.39 -13.70 15.25
CA ALA A 72 -7.84 -14.46 14.13
C ALA A 72 -7.45 -13.54 12.97
N GLN A 73 -8.31 -12.58 12.61
CA GLN A 73 -8.03 -11.62 11.54
C GLN A 73 -6.84 -10.70 11.88
N ARG A 74 -6.65 -10.30 13.14
CA ARG A 74 -5.46 -9.56 13.58
C ARG A 74 -4.19 -10.38 13.36
N THR A 75 -4.22 -11.68 13.68
CA THR A 75 -3.10 -12.59 13.42
C THR A 75 -2.83 -12.70 11.91
N THR A 76 -3.87 -12.96 11.10
CA THR A 76 -3.74 -13.02 9.64
C THR A 76 -3.23 -11.69 9.06
N ALA A 77 -3.58 -10.54 9.63
CA ALA A 77 -3.11 -9.25 9.14
C ALA A 77 -1.63 -9.01 9.45
N PHE A 78 -1.20 -9.23 10.70
CA PHE A 78 0.07 -8.67 11.20
C PHE A 78 1.19 -9.70 11.37
N ASP A 79 0.90 -11.00 11.53
CA ASP A 79 1.94 -12.03 11.70
C ASP A 79 2.78 -12.15 10.41
N PRO A 80 4.10 -11.84 10.43
CA PRO A 80 4.94 -11.96 9.23
C PRO A 80 5.31 -13.40 8.86
N ALA A 81 5.18 -14.35 9.77
CA ALA A 81 5.48 -15.75 9.51
C ALA A 81 4.31 -16.43 8.78
N ASN A 82 3.09 -16.23 9.27
CA ASN A 82 1.91 -16.96 8.80
C ASN A 82 0.88 -16.07 8.09
N GLY A 83 0.80 -14.79 8.44
CA GLY A 83 -0.16 -13.82 7.91
C GLY A 83 0.37 -12.97 6.76
N ILE A 84 -0.27 -11.85 6.46
CA ILE A 84 0.19 -10.89 5.43
C ILE A 84 1.49 -10.22 5.88
N GLY A 85 1.69 -10.07 7.19
CA GLY A 85 2.86 -9.41 7.76
C GLY A 85 2.77 -7.89 7.69
N LEU A 86 1.56 -7.30 7.72
CA LEU A 86 1.42 -5.84 7.75
C LEU A 86 2.19 -5.27 8.96
N SER A 87 2.87 -4.16 8.72
CA SER A 87 3.73 -3.46 9.70
C SER A 87 3.28 -2.02 9.96
N VAL A 88 2.15 -1.63 9.37
CA VAL A 88 1.47 -0.37 9.67
C VAL A 88 -0.02 -0.65 9.82
N LEU A 89 -0.62 -0.10 10.87
CA LEU A 89 -2.05 -0.05 11.10
C LEU A 89 -2.50 1.41 11.06
N ARG A 90 -3.45 1.73 10.19
CA ARG A 90 -4.14 3.03 10.19
C ARG A 90 -5.48 2.92 10.91
N VAL A 91 -5.76 3.83 11.82
CA VAL A 91 -7.02 3.87 12.58
C VAL A 91 -7.68 5.24 12.49
N ARG A 92 -9.00 5.25 12.71
CA ARG A 92 -9.80 6.48 12.81
C ARG A 92 -9.79 7.03 14.22
N VAL A 93 -9.55 8.33 14.33
CA VAL A 93 -9.86 9.09 15.53
C VAL A 93 -11.33 9.48 15.46
N SER A 94 -12.17 8.85 16.30
CA SER A 94 -13.60 9.18 16.37
C SER A 94 -13.80 10.65 16.80
N PRO A 95 -14.84 11.37 16.34
CA PRO A 95 -15.21 12.66 16.91
C PRO A 95 -15.82 12.50 18.32
N ASN A 96 -16.12 11.27 18.76
CA ASN A 96 -16.60 10.97 20.10
C ASN A 96 -15.53 10.19 20.90
N SER A 97 -15.04 10.79 21.98
CA SER A 97 -13.96 10.22 22.79
C SER A 97 -14.37 8.96 23.56
N SER A 98 -15.67 8.70 23.76
CA SER A 98 -16.13 7.45 24.38
C SER A 98 -15.77 6.21 23.55
N ASP A 99 -15.49 6.37 22.26
CA ASP A 99 -15.21 5.26 21.35
C ASP A 99 -13.73 4.84 21.38
N PHE A 100 -12.85 5.69 21.91
CA PHE A 100 -11.39 5.56 21.76
C PHE A 100 -10.85 4.27 22.36
N ALA A 101 -11.25 3.96 23.58
CA ALA A 101 -10.74 2.80 24.32
C ALA A 101 -10.97 1.48 23.57
N ALA A 102 -12.01 1.43 22.74
CA ALA A 102 -12.33 0.21 22.03
C ALA A 102 -11.42 -0.02 20.81
N GLU A 103 -10.62 0.93 20.32
CA GLU A 103 -9.58 0.68 19.28
C GLU A 103 -8.42 -0.20 19.78
N LYS A 104 -8.21 -0.23 21.11
CA LYS A 104 -7.04 -0.87 21.74
C LYS A 104 -6.81 -2.32 21.32
N PRO A 105 -7.81 -3.22 21.24
CA PRO A 105 -7.54 -4.62 20.95
C PRO A 105 -6.87 -4.87 19.58
N THR A 106 -7.19 -4.07 18.56
CA THR A 106 -6.52 -4.17 17.25
C THR A 106 -5.17 -3.46 17.25
N ILE A 107 -5.06 -2.31 17.92
CA ILE A 107 -3.81 -1.57 18.11
C ILE A 107 -2.76 -2.40 18.85
N ASP A 108 -3.12 -3.00 19.98
CA ASP A 108 -2.21 -3.78 20.83
C ASP A 108 -1.77 -5.06 20.12
N ALA A 109 -2.67 -5.72 19.38
CA ALA A 109 -2.31 -6.87 18.55
C ALA A 109 -1.33 -6.46 17.44
N ALA A 110 -1.58 -5.39 16.69
CA ALA A 110 -0.67 -4.91 15.65
C ALA A 110 0.72 -4.61 16.22
N LYS A 111 0.79 -3.90 17.35
CA LYS A 111 2.04 -3.58 18.04
C LYS A 111 2.78 -4.82 18.54
N SER A 112 2.08 -5.86 18.97
CA SER A 112 2.71 -7.13 19.39
C SER A 112 3.48 -7.82 18.26
N TYR A 113 3.13 -7.54 17.00
CA TYR A 113 3.86 -7.98 15.80
C TYR A 113 4.85 -6.93 15.25
N GLY A 114 5.07 -5.85 16.00
CA GLY A 114 5.99 -4.76 15.65
C GLY A 114 5.44 -3.76 14.64
N ALA A 115 4.12 -3.69 14.44
CA ALA A 115 3.52 -2.69 13.56
C ALA A 115 3.50 -1.30 14.21
N SER A 116 3.73 -0.27 13.39
CA SER A 116 3.47 1.12 13.75
C SER A 116 1.98 1.42 13.65
N VAL A 117 1.48 2.35 14.48
CA VAL A 117 0.08 2.77 14.47
C VAL A 117 0.00 4.23 14.05
N ILE A 118 -0.68 4.50 12.96
CA ILE A 118 -0.97 5.86 12.50
C ILE A 118 -2.46 6.15 12.69
N ALA A 119 -2.79 7.35 13.16
CA ALA A 119 -4.16 7.72 13.49
C ALA A 119 -4.59 8.96 12.71
N THR A 120 -5.76 8.91 12.08
CA THR A 120 -6.28 10.03 11.30
C THR A 120 -7.66 10.42 11.78
N ALA A 121 -7.89 11.71 11.97
CA ALA A 121 -9.23 12.26 12.18
C ALA A 121 -9.86 12.64 10.83
N TRP A 122 -11.04 12.09 10.52
CA TRP A 122 -11.83 12.54 9.36
C TRP A 122 -12.48 13.90 9.59
N THR A 123 -12.80 14.19 10.85
CA THR A 123 -13.55 15.37 11.24
C THR A 123 -13.28 15.68 12.71
N ALA A 124 -13.29 16.96 13.07
CA ALA A 124 -13.36 17.37 14.46
C ALA A 124 -14.78 17.09 15.04
N PRO A 125 -14.94 17.04 16.38
CA PRO A 125 -16.27 17.06 16.99
C PRO A 125 -17.13 18.19 16.40
N ALA A 126 -18.42 17.90 16.14
CA ALA A 126 -19.31 18.82 15.42
C ALA A 126 -19.33 20.22 16.04
N SER A 127 -19.35 20.31 17.37
CA SER A 127 -19.35 21.57 18.13
C SER A 127 -18.10 22.44 17.92
N MET A 128 -17.02 21.88 17.39
CA MET A 128 -15.77 22.60 17.10
C MET A 128 -15.75 23.17 15.67
N LYS A 129 -16.81 22.98 14.90
CA LYS A 129 -16.87 23.33 13.47
C LYS A 129 -17.86 24.44 13.20
N ASP A 130 -17.61 25.19 12.13
CA ASP A 130 -18.41 26.35 11.70
C ASP A 130 -19.87 26.01 11.38
N ASN A 131 -20.12 24.78 10.94
CA ASN A 131 -21.43 24.29 10.52
C ASN A 131 -22.11 23.37 11.56
N ASN A 132 -21.50 23.17 12.72
CA ASN A 132 -21.96 22.26 13.77
C ASN A 132 -22.37 20.86 13.25
N SER A 133 -21.60 20.31 12.31
CA SER A 133 -21.86 19.02 11.65
C SER A 133 -20.60 18.16 11.58
N LEU A 134 -20.75 16.84 11.54
CA LEU A 134 -19.63 15.92 11.30
C LEU A 134 -19.21 15.87 9.82
N ILE A 135 -20.07 16.32 8.90
CA ILE A 135 -19.88 16.31 7.45
C ILE A 135 -19.53 17.72 6.98
N ALA A 136 -18.52 17.83 6.10
CA ALA A 136 -18.02 19.08 5.51
C ALA A 136 -17.67 20.14 6.57
N GLY A 137 -17.66 21.42 6.22
CA GLY A 137 -17.36 22.51 7.15
C GLY A 137 -15.90 22.57 7.58
N LYS A 138 -15.60 23.55 8.43
CA LYS A 138 -14.23 23.92 8.82
C LYS A 138 -14.07 23.91 10.33
N LEU A 139 -12.85 23.67 10.79
CA LEU A 139 -12.48 23.82 12.21
C LEU A 139 -12.52 25.31 12.60
N ASN A 140 -13.26 25.64 13.65
CA ASN A 140 -13.24 26.98 14.22
C ASN A 140 -11.86 27.26 14.85
N THR A 141 -11.29 28.43 14.58
CA THR A 141 -10.00 28.85 15.16
C THR A 141 -10.04 28.91 16.69
N SER A 142 -11.18 29.29 17.27
CA SER A 142 -11.42 29.26 18.71
C SER A 142 -11.37 27.85 19.31
N SER A 143 -11.56 26.81 18.51
CA SER A 143 -11.55 25.40 18.95
C SER A 143 -10.21 24.70 18.69
N TYR A 144 -9.16 25.40 18.24
CA TYR A 144 -7.86 24.78 17.93
C TYR A 144 -7.27 24.04 19.14
N ALA A 145 -7.26 24.66 20.32
CA ALA A 145 -6.72 24.04 21.53
C ALA A 145 -7.55 22.81 21.94
N ASP A 146 -8.88 22.92 21.91
CA ASP A 146 -9.77 21.81 22.27
C ASP A 146 -9.65 20.63 21.29
N TYR A 147 -9.50 20.92 20.00
CA TYR A 147 -9.30 19.87 19.00
C TYR A 147 -7.94 19.18 19.15
N ALA A 148 -6.88 19.92 19.44
CA ALA A 148 -5.58 19.32 19.75
C ALA A 148 -5.63 18.46 21.02
N ALA A 149 -6.36 18.91 22.05
CA ALA A 149 -6.62 18.12 23.25
C ALA A 149 -7.41 16.83 22.95
N HIS A 150 -8.39 16.89 22.03
CA HIS A 150 -9.12 15.71 21.55
C HIS A 150 -8.20 14.68 20.87
N LEU A 151 -7.31 15.13 19.99
CA LEU A 151 -6.30 14.28 19.34
C LEU A 151 -5.32 13.69 20.36
N SER A 152 -4.87 14.50 21.33
CA SER A 152 -3.99 14.06 22.42
C SER A 152 -4.66 13.04 23.34
N ASN A 153 -5.95 13.22 23.63
CA ASN A 153 -6.75 12.28 24.40
C ASN A 153 -6.85 10.92 23.69
N PHE A 154 -7.02 10.90 22.36
CA PHE A 154 -6.96 9.66 21.59
C PHE A 154 -5.61 8.96 21.79
N CYS A 155 -4.50 9.67 21.54
CA CYS A 155 -3.15 9.14 21.71
C CYS A 155 -2.91 8.56 23.10
N SER A 156 -3.35 9.27 24.14
CA SER A 156 -3.21 8.87 25.54
C SER A 156 -4.06 7.64 25.88
N THR A 157 -5.30 7.59 25.38
CA THR A 157 -6.24 6.48 25.65
C THR A 157 -5.78 5.18 25.00
N VAL A 158 -5.40 5.22 23.72
CA VAL A 158 -5.03 3.99 22.99
C VAL A 158 -3.59 3.58 23.24
N GLY A 159 -2.69 4.55 23.42
CA GLY A 159 -1.27 4.32 23.70
C GLY A 159 -0.47 3.80 22.51
N GLY A 160 0.69 4.40 22.25
CA GLY A 160 1.62 3.95 21.20
C GLY A 160 1.20 4.31 19.78
N VAL A 161 0.58 5.48 19.59
CA VAL A 161 0.38 6.10 18.28
C VAL A 161 1.73 6.64 17.79
N THR A 162 2.19 6.16 16.64
CA THR A 162 3.45 6.55 16.00
C THR A 162 3.37 7.95 15.38
N ALA A 163 2.23 8.26 14.75
CA ALA A 163 1.95 9.58 14.20
C ALA A 163 0.44 9.83 14.14
N ILE A 164 0.05 11.09 14.25
CA ILE A 164 -1.35 11.51 14.19
C ILE A 164 -1.56 12.58 13.12
N SER A 165 -2.64 12.43 12.36
CA SER A 165 -3.09 13.38 11.36
C SER A 165 -4.34 14.11 11.84
N PRO A 166 -4.34 15.45 11.82
CA PRO A 166 -5.50 16.25 12.23
C PRO A 166 -6.59 16.32 11.16
N SER A 167 -6.37 15.81 9.95
CA SER A 167 -7.38 15.84 8.89
C SER A 167 -7.13 14.77 7.83
N ASN A 168 -8.13 13.95 7.56
CA ASN A 168 -8.21 13.15 6.34
C ASN A 168 -8.64 14.04 5.17
N GLU A 169 -7.94 13.95 4.03
CA GLU A 169 -8.37 14.49 2.74
C GLU A 169 -9.00 15.89 2.81
N PRO A 170 -8.29 16.89 3.36
CA PRO A 170 -8.86 18.22 3.58
C PRO A 170 -9.29 18.91 2.29
N ASN A 171 -8.83 18.42 1.13
CA ASN A 171 -9.02 18.98 -0.20
C ASN A 171 -10.10 18.31 -1.07
N ILE A 172 -10.97 17.46 -0.50
CA ILE A 172 -12.11 16.87 -1.21
C ILE A 172 -13.43 17.06 -0.46
N SER A 173 -14.51 17.34 -1.20
CA SER A 173 -15.86 17.45 -0.64
C SER A 173 -16.60 16.12 -0.76
N VAL A 174 -17.07 15.58 0.36
CA VAL A 174 -17.74 14.28 0.46
C VAL A 174 -18.99 14.38 1.36
N THR A 175 -19.80 13.32 1.37
CA THR A 175 -21.08 13.27 2.10
C THR A 175 -21.03 12.46 3.41
N TYR A 176 -19.86 11.97 3.79
CA TYR A 176 -19.59 11.32 5.07
C TYR A 176 -18.68 12.20 5.94
N GLU A 177 -18.24 11.72 7.10
CA GLU A 177 -17.39 12.49 8.02
C GLU A 177 -16.22 13.14 7.28
N SER A 178 -16.14 14.45 7.40
CA SER A 178 -15.16 15.25 6.67
C SER A 178 -15.00 16.61 7.31
N MET A 179 -13.85 17.21 7.08
CA MET A 179 -13.52 18.57 7.48
C MET A 179 -12.66 19.19 6.37
N ASN A 180 -13.22 20.20 5.70
CA ASN A 180 -12.58 20.82 4.54
C ASN A 180 -11.70 21.96 4.99
N LEU A 181 -10.39 21.82 4.79
CA LEU A 181 -9.42 22.86 5.14
C LEU A 181 -8.62 23.22 3.90
N THR A 182 -8.46 24.52 3.65
CA THR A 182 -7.40 24.99 2.75
C THR A 182 -6.02 24.64 3.34
N ALA A 183 -5.00 24.58 2.49
CA ALA A 183 -3.64 24.30 2.93
C ALA A 183 -3.17 25.27 4.04
N SER A 184 -3.53 26.56 3.93
CA SER A 184 -3.22 27.59 4.92
C SER A 184 -3.97 27.39 6.24
N GLU A 185 -5.24 26.98 6.22
CA GLU A 185 -6.03 26.72 7.44
C GLU A 185 -5.47 25.51 8.20
N LEU A 186 -5.16 24.41 7.49
CA LEU A 186 -4.53 23.24 8.10
C LEU A 186 -3.12 23.57 8.64
N ALA A 187 -2.33 24.33 7.88
CA ALA A 187 -1.03 24.80 8.33
C ALA A 187 -1.15 25.69 9.57
N ALA A 188 -2.14 26.58 9.65
CA ALA A 188 -2.36 27.44 10.81
C ALA A 188 -2.69 26.61 12.07
N PHE A 189 -3.52 25.57 11.95
CA PHE A 189 -3.79 24.65 13.06
C PHE A 189 -2.50 23.96 13.52
N VAL A 190 -1.71 23.37 12.60
CA VAL A 190 -0.47 22.67 12.96
C VAL A 190 0.57 23.63 13.54
N ALA A 191 0.69 24.84 12.99
CA ALA A 191 1.57 25.88 13.51
C ALA A 191 1.20 26.27 14.95
N ALA A 192 -0.09 26.39 15.25
CA ALA A 192 -0.56 26.71 16.60
C ALA A 192 -0.42 25.53 17.56
N GLN A 193 -0.85 24.33 17.16
CA GLN A 193 -1.17 23.24 18.07
C GLN A 193 -0.51 21.89 17.76
N GLY A 194 0.28 21.76 16.70
CA GLY A 194 0.83 20.46 16.28
C GLY A 194 1.58 19.71 17.38
N SER A 195 2.35 20.43 18.22
CA SER A 195 3.07 19.86 19.37
C SER A 195 2.17 19.37 20.51
N ASN A 196 0.90 19.76 20.53
CA ASN A 196 -0.07 19.45 21.59
C ASN A 196 -0.98 18.26 21.22
N CYS A 197 -0.82 17.66 20.04
CA CYS A 197 -1.69 16.57 19.54
C CYS A 197 -1.34 15.18 20.10
N GLY A 198 -0.34 15.07 20.98
CA GLY A 198 0.02 13.84 21.69
C GLY A 198 0.88 12.83 20.91
N ALA A 199 1.11 13.04 19.62
CA ALA A 199 2.03 12.26 18.79
C ALA A 199 2.65 13.14 17.69
N PRO A 200 3.76 12.71 17.04
CA PRO A 200 4.32 13.36 15.87
C PRO A 200 3.26 13.62 14.79
N ILE A 201 3.29 14.81 14.18
CA ILE A 201 2.30 15.17 13.15
C ILE A 201 2.65 14.53 11.81
N MET A 202 1.67 13.86 11.22
CA MET A 202 1.67 13.45 9.82
C MET A 202 0.57 14.23 9.09
N ALA A 203 0.89 14.87 7.96
CA ALA A 203 -0.01 15.79 7.26
C ALA A 203 0.50 16.06 5.82
N PRO A 204 -0.30 16.62 4.90
CA PRO A 204 -1.71 17.01 5.04
C PRO A 204 -2.74 15.93 4.63
N GLU A 205 -2.30 14.74 4.22
CA GLU A 205 -3.17 13.65 3.76
C GLU A 205 -4.14 14.06 2.62
N THR A 206 -3.65 14.81 1.64
CA THR A 206 -4.47 15.17 0.46
C THR A 206 -4.93 13.93 -0.29
N PHE A 207 -6.17 13.93 -0.79
CA PHE A 207 -6.81 12.83 -1.53
C PHE A 207 -5.99 12.27 -2.71
N ASN A 208 -5.16 13.10 -3.33
CA ASN A 208 -4.49 12.81 -4.60
C ASN A 208 -3.03 13.31 -4.63
N MET A 209 -2.33 13.28 -3.50
CA MET A 209 -0.94 13.78 -3.35
C MET A 209 -0.77 15.17 -3.98
N ASN A 210 -1.74 16.07 -3.78
CA ASN A 210 -1.81 17.35 -4.48
C ASN A 210 -0.60 18.22 -4.15
N LYS A 211 0.35 18.30 -5.09
CA LYS A 211 1.61 19.00 -4.87
C LYS A 211 1.42 20.46 -4.48
N THR A 212 0.52 21.18 -5.15
CA THR A 212 0.24 22.59 -4.86
C THR A 212 -0.29 22.79 -3.44
N TYR A 213 -1.20 21.92 -2.99
CA TYR A 213 -1.70 21.97 -1.62
C TYR A 213 -0.57 21.69 -0.62
N MET A 214 0.23 20.65 -0.86
CA MET A 214 1.33 20.26 0.02
C MET A 214 2.42 21.32 0.12
N ASP A 215 2.80 21.95 -1.01
CA ASP A 215 3.77 23.04 -1.06
C ASP A 215 3.23 24.29 -0.34
N THR A 216 1.94 24.61 -0.53
CA THR A 216 1.30 25.74 0.16
C THR A 216 1.24 25.49 1.67
N TYR A 217 0.96 24.26 2.10
CA TYR A 217 0.99 23.87 3.51
C TYR A 217 2.39 24.06 4.11
N LEU A 218 3.44 23.62 3.39
CA LEU A 218 4.83 23.75 3.83
C LEU A 218 5.38 25.19 3.80
N SER A 219 4.73 26.12 3.07
CA SER A 219 5.12 27.53 3.06
C SER A 219 4.98 28.20 4.43
N ASN A 220 4.15 27.64 5.32
CA ASN A 220 4.12 28.03 6.73
C ASN A 220 5.27 27.31 7.47
N THR A 221 6.35 28.06 7.75
CA THR A 221 7.56 27.50 8.36
C THR A 221 7.35 26.92 9.76
N THR A 222 6.39 27.44 10.52
CA THR A 222 6.06 26.92 11.86
C THR A 222 5.27 25.62 11.78
N ALA A 223 4.35 25.51 10.81
CA ALA A 223 3.68 24.24 10.53
C ALA A 223 4.72 23.21 10.06
N ALA A 224 5.54 23.57 9.06
CA ALA A 224 6.56 22.71 8.49
C ALA A 224 7.57 22.19 9.52
N SER A 225 7.94 22.97 10.54
CA SER A 225 8.83 22.52 11.61
C SER A 225 8.15 21.56 12.59
N LYS A 226 6.82 21.65 12.75
CA LYS A 226 6.01 20.76 13.59
C LYS A 226 5.52 19.50 12.85
N THR A 227 5.54 19.48 11.51
CA THR A 227 5.20 18.31 10.69
C THR A 227 6.39 17.35 10.62
N SER A 228 6.22 16.14 11.11
CA SER A 228 7.26 15.10 11.07
C SER A 228 7.25 14.34 9.74
N PHE A 229 6.07 14.05 9.20
CA PHE A 229 5.91 13.21 8.01
C PHE A 229 4.96 13.85 7.00
N MET A 230 5.34 13.83 5.72
CA MET A 230 4.49 14.30 4.63
C MET A 230 3.63 13.16 4.12
N CYS A 231 2.32 13.38 4.05
CA CYS A 231 1.37 12.31 3.75
C CYS A 231 0.35 12.72 2.70
N GLY A 232 -0.14 11.74 1.96
CA GLY A 232 -1.21 11.88 1.00
C GLY A 232 -1.68 10.52 0.47
N HIS A 233 -2.80 10.57 -0.22
CA HIS A 233 -3.43 9.43 -0.88
C HIS A 233 -3.23 9.56 -2.39
N ILE A 234 -3.41 8.49 -3.14
CA ILE A 234 -3.10 8.46 -4.58
C ILE A 234 -4.35 8.27 -5.45
N TYR A 235 -5.53 8.62 -4.95
CA TYR A 235 -6.76 8.50 -5.74
C TYR A 235 -6.71 9.40 -6.96
N GLY A 236 -6.74 8.80 -8.15
CA GLY A 236 -6.63 9.51 -9.42
C GLY A 236 -5.27 10.19 -9.65
N ALA A 237 -4.24 9.81 -8.90
CA ALA A 237 -2.90 10.37 -9.00
C ALA A 237 -1.83 9.29 -9.19
N THR A 238 -0.82 9.62 -9.99
CA THR A 238 0.39 8.80 -10.13
C THR A 238 1.40 9.20 -9.07
N PRO A 239 2.04 8.25 -8.36
CA PRO A 239 3.15 8.56 -7.46
C PRO A 239 4.26 9.37 -8.14
N TYR A 240 4.83 10.35 -7.44
CA TYR A 240 5.91 11.20 -7.95
C TYR A 240 6.96 11.45 -6.87
N VAL A 241 8.19 11.77 -7.30
CA VAL A 241 9.28 12.09 -6.37
C VAL A 241 9.00 13.43 -5.68
N TYR A 242 8.86 13.41 -4.36
CA TYR A 242 8.62 14.61 -3.55
C TYR A 242 9.77 14.87 -2.57
N SER A 243 10.75 15.67 -3.01
CA SER A 243 11.98 15.96 -2.28
C SER A 243 11.85 17.15 -1.34
N VAL A 244 11.26 16.94 -0.17
CA VAL A 244 11.02 18.00 0.84
C VAL A 244 11.78 17.82 2.15
N GLY A 245 12.81 16.97 2.17
CA GLY A 245 13.63 16.72 3.35
C GLY A 245 12.90 16.04 4.51
N LYS A 246 11.72 15.47 4.24
CA LYS A 246 10.90 14.68 5.17
C LYS A 246 10.51 13.37 4.50
N GLU A 247 10.14 12.39 5.29
CA GLU A 247 9.57 11.16 4.75
C GLU A 247 8.23 11.42 4.08
N VAL A 248 7.94 10.63 3.05
CA VAL A 248 6.71 10.70 2.27
C VAL A 248 5.95 9.39 2.43
N TRP A 249 4.74 9.45 2.98
CA TRP A 249 3.92 8.28 3.28
C TRP A 249 2.66 8.29 2.42
N MET A 250 2.41 7.19 1.71
CA MET A 250 1.10 6.95 1.09
C MET A 250 0.22 6.27 2.13
N THR A 251 -0.77 6.99 2.65
CA THR A 251 -1.51 6.61 3.86
C THR A 251 -2.89 6.02 3.60
N GLU A 252 -3.37 6.05 2.36
CA GLU A 252 -4.62 5.39 1.96
C GLU A 252 -4.70 5.24 0.44
N HIS A 253 -5.11 4.05 0.00
CA HIS A 253 -5.64 3.86 -1.35
C HIS A 253 -6.52 2.61 -1.45
N ILE A 254 -7.46 2.63 -2.39
CA ILE A 254 -8.14 1.45 -2.93
C ILE A 254 -7.85 1.44 -4.43
N TYR A 255 -7.22 0.37 -4.92
CA TYR A 255 -6.96 0.23 -6.37
C TYR A 255 -8.26 0.21 -7.20
N ASN A 256 -9.21 -0.62 -6.79
CA ASN A 256 -10.61 -0.63 -7.22
C ASN A 256 -11.45 -1.50 -6.26
N THR A 257 -12.76 -1.59 -6.46
CA THR A 257 -13.67 -2.37 -5.61
C THR A 257 -14.10 -3.72 -6.19
N ASN A 258 -13.44 -4.20 -7.25
CA ASN A 258 -13.66 -5.54 -7.82
C ASN A 258 -13.23 -6.63 -6.82
N ASP A 259 -13.57 -7.89 -7.15
CA ASP A 259 -13.13 -9.06 -6.39
C ASP A 259 -11.61 -9.02 -6.13
N ALA A 260 -11.23 -9.08 -4.85
CA ALA A 260 -9.84 -9.07 -4.42
C ALA A 260 -9.00 -10.24 -4.93
N ASN A 261 -9.64 -11.32 -5.40
CA ASN A 261 -8.98 -12.46 -6.03
C ASN A 261 -8.85 -12.35 -7.56
N GLY A 262 -9.37 -11.28 -8.17
CA GLY A 262 -9.10 -10.94 -9.57
C GLY A 262 -7.62 -10.69 -9.80
N TRP A 263 -6.95 -11.62 -10.51
CA TRP A 263 -5.48 -11.62 -10.60
C TRP A 263 -4.89 -10.42 -11.32
N ALA A 264 -5.52 -9.96 -12.41
CA ALA A 264 -5.05 -8.79 -13.17
C ALA A 264 -5.00 -7.54 -12.28
N ASP A 265 -6.05 -7.30 -11.51
CA ASP A 265 -6.14 -6.16 -10.58
C ASP A 265 -5.15 -6.30 -9.42
N ALA A 266 -4.99 -7.51 -8.86
CA ALA A 266 -3.99 -7.76 -7.82
C ALA A 266 -2.55 -7.49 -8.34
N LEU A 267 -2.25 -7.86 -9.59
CA LEU A 267 -0.97 -7.54 -10.22
C LEU A 267 -0.81 -6.03 -10.48
N GLY A 268 -1.92 -5.32 -10.70
CA GLY A 268 -1.98 -3.86 -10.69
C GLY A 268 -1.58 -3.25 -9.35
N VAL A 269 -2.07 -3.81 -8.24
CA VAL A 269 -1.65 -3.41 -6.87
C VAL A 269 -0.14 -3.61 -6.68
N ALA A 270 0.43 -4.70 -7.20
CA ALA A 270 1.87 -4.94 -7.10
C ALA A 270 2.67 -3.81 -7.77
N LYS A 271 2.22 -3.39 -8.95
CA LYS A 271 2.82 -2.30 -9.72
C LYS A 271 2.65 -0.95 -9.02
N GLU A 272 1.51 -0.71 -8.40
CA GLU A 272 1.27 0.52 -7.62
C GLU A 272 2.21 0.63 -6.40
N ILE A 273 2.40 -0.48 -5.66
CA ILE A 273 3.37 -0.52 -4.56
C ILE A 273 4.77 -0.25 -5.09
N HIS A 274 5.16 -0.91 -6.20
CA HIS A 274 6.44 -0.66 -6.87
C HIS A 274 6.62 0.84 -7.18
N ASP A 275 5.60 1.49 -7.75
CA ASP A 275 5.68 2.90 -8.17
C ASP A 275 5.80 3.84 -6.98
N CYS A 276 5.09 3.58 -5.88
CA CYS A 276 5.27 4.31 -4.62
C CYS A 276 6.71 4.17 -4.11
N MET A 277 7.24 2.95 -4.09
CA MET A 277 8.61 2.70 -3.62
C MET A 277 9.65 3.33 -4.55
N ASN A 278 9.41 3.36 -5.86
CA ASN A 278 10.30 3.99 -6.84
C ASN A 278 10.23 5.52 -6.80
N ALA A 279 9.07 6.10 -6.44
CA ALA A 279 8.89 7.52 -6.18
C ALA A 279 9.56 7.99 -4.87
N GLY A 280 10.12 7.08 -4.07
CA GLY A 280 10.80 7.43 -2.82
C GLY A 280 9.90 7.40 -1.59
N TYR A 281 8.68 6.86 -1.69
CA TYR A 281 7.78 6.79 -0.54
C TYR A 281 8.29 5.77 0.48
N ASN A 282 8.16 6.09 1.76
CA ASN A 282 8.62 5.29 2.88
C ASN A 282 7.55 4.29 3.36
N MET A 283 6.28 4.54 3.03
CA MET A 283 5.13 3.79 3.54
C MET A 283 4.07 3.65 2.45
N TYR A 284 3.39 2.49 2.44
CA TYR A 284 2.19 2.23 1.63
C TYR A 284 1.11 1.63 2.53
N VAL A 285 -0.05 2.27 2.60
CA VAL A 285 -1.19 1.82 3.42
C VAL A 285 -2.41 1.65 2.53
N TRP A 286 -2.90 0.42 2.45
CA TRP A 286 -4.20 0.14 1.85
C TRP A 286 -5.32 0.74 2.71
N TRP A 287 -6.51 0.88 2.15
CA TRP A 287 -7.71 1.18 2.93
C TRP A 287 -8.11 -0.02 3.82
N TYR A 288 -9.37 -0.43 3.87
CA TYR A 288 -9.78 -1.52 4.77
C TYR A 288 -8.98 -2.81 4.59
N ILE A 289 -8.34 -3.27 5.67
CA ILE A 289 -7.62 -4.56 5.70
C ILE A 289 -8.60 -5.69 5.34
N ARG A 290 -9.76 -5.72 6.00
CA ARG A 290 -10.82 -6.70 5.76
C ARG A 290 -11.94 -6.10 4.92
N ARG A 291 -12.02 -6.52 3.66
CA ARG A 291 -13.14 -6.22 2.75
C ARG A 291 -13.12 -7.15 1.55
N SER A 292 -14.25 -7.30 0.86
CA SER A 292 -14.34 -8.09 -0.39
C SER A 292 -13.33 -7.69 -1.48
N TYR A 293 -12.87 -6.44 -1.47
CA TYR A 293 -11.84 -5.91 -2.36
C TYR A 293 -10.48 -5.70 -1.67
N GLY A 294 -10.36 -6.04 -0.38
CA GLY A 294 -9.19 -5.78 0.44
C GLY A 294 -8.14 -6.90 0.39
N PRO A 295 -7.03 -6.75 1.12
CA PRO A 295 -6.02 -7.79 1.26
C PRO A 295 -6.51 -9.01 2.05
N MET A 296 -7.59 -8.87 2.82
CA MET A 296 -8.25 -9.95 3.54
C MET A 296 -9.74 -9.94 3.23
N ASP A 297 -10.32 -11.10 2.90
CA ASP A 297 -11.76 -11.23 2.68
C ASP A 297 -12.55 -11.21 3.99
N GLU A 298 -13.88 -11.16 3.91
CA GLU A 298 -14.74 -11.11 5.09
C GLU A 298 -14.66 -12.37 5.97
N SER A 299 -14.22 -13.50 5.41
CA SER A 299 -14.00 -14.76 6.14
C SER A 299 -12.63 -14.80 6.84
N GLY A 300 -11.78 -13.79 6.63
CA GLY A 300 -10.44 -13.71 7.20
C GLY A 300 -9.35 -14.41 6.38
N ASN A 301 -9.63 -14.83 5.15
CA ASN A 301 -8.63 -15.41 4.26
C ASN A 301 -7.83 -14.31 3.57
N ILE A 302 -6.54 -14.58 3.31
CA ILE A 302 -5.68 -13.71 2.51
C ILE A 302 -6.12 -13.79 1.04
N THR A 303 -6.41 -12.64 0.43
CA THR A 303 -6.80 -12.53 -0.99
C THR A 303 -5.57 -12.43 -1.89
N LYS A 304 -5.74 -12.47 -3.23
CA LYS A 304 -4.62 -12.20 -4.15
C LYS A 304 -3.97 -10.84 -3.91
N ARG A 305 -4.75 -9.81 -3.60
CA ARG A 305 -4.20 -8.50 -3.17
C ARG A 305 -3.39 -8.61 -1.88
N GLY A 306 -3.86 -9.40 -0.92
CA GLY A 306 -3.13 -9.68 0.31
C GLY A 306 -1.80 -10.40 0.08
N TYR A 307 -1.76 -11.40 -0.79
CA TYR A 307 -0.51 -12.08 -1.16
C TYR A 307 0.46 -11.16 -1.89
N VAL A 308 -0.05 -10.29 -2.77
CA VAL A 308 0.76 -9.23 -3.41
C VAL A 308 1.36 -8.29 -2.37
N MET A 309 0.60 -7.84 -1.38
CA MET A 309 1.12 -7.03 -0.29
C MET A 309 2.14 -7.80 0.56
N ALA A 310 1.91 -9.09 0.81
CA ALA A 310 2.82 -9.96 1.58
C ALA A 310 4.22 -10.08 0.95
N HIS A 311 4.33 -9.99 -0.39
CA HIS A 311 5.62 -9.96 -1.09
C HIS A 311 6.55 -8.83 -0.65
N TYR A 312 5.99 -7.75 -0.13
CA TYR A 312 6.71 -6.65 0.50
C TYR A 312 6.68 -6.78 2.02
N ALA A 313 5.49 -6.86 2.61
CA ALA A 313 5.27 -6.71 4.04
C ALA A 313 5.97 -7.78 4.91
N ARG A 314 6.06 -9.03 4.44
CA ARG A 314 6.72 -10.11 5.20
C ARG A 314 8.23 -9.93 5.31
N TRP A 315 8.88 -9.38 4.28
CA TRP A 315 10.33 -9.43 4.15
C TRP A 315 11.02 -8.06 4.16
N VAL A 316 10.34 -7.01 3.72
CA VAL A 316 10.80 -5.63 3.80
C VAL A 316 10.25 -5.00 5.09
N ARG A 317 10.83 -5.41 6.23
CA ARG A 317 10.39 -5.00 7.57
C ARG A 317 10.74 -3.53 7.85
N PRO A 318 10.07 -2.87 8.82
CA PRO A 318 10.44 -1.53 9.24
C PRO A 318 11.94 -1.42 9.54
N GLY A 319 12.59 -0.37 9.02
CA GLY A 319 14.04 -0.16 9.16
C GLY A 319 14.88 -0.70 7.99
N TYR A 320 14.28 -1.45 7.05
CA TYR A 320 14.96 -1.77 5.80
C TYR A 320 15.18 -0.48 4.99
N LEU A 321 16.32 -0.39 4.32
CA LEU A 321 16.60 0.69 3.37
C LEU A 321 16.26 0.18 1.97
N LYS A 322 15.51 0.96 1.18
CA LYS A 322 15.50 0.74 -0.27
C LYS A 322 16.91 0.98 -0.80
N ILE A 323 17.34 0.17 -1.75
CA ILE A 323 18.63 0.33 -2.43
C ILE A 323 18.40 0.60 -3.92
N SER A 324 19.40 1.20 -4.55
CA SER A 324 19.37 1.46 -5.98
C SER A 324 19.30 0.15 -6.76
N CYS A 325 18.36 0.05 -7.70
CA CYS A 325 18.27 -1.05 -8.64
C CYS A 325 17.71 -0.58 -10.00
N THR A 326 17.99 -1.33 -11.06
CA THR A 326 17.31 -1.13 -12.35
C THR A 326 15.81 -1.36 -12.19
N ALA A 327 15.00 -0.30 -12.15
CA ALA A 327 13.58 -0.39 -11.78
C ALA A 327 12.70 -1.05 -12.84
N ASN A 328 13.03 -0.89 -14.13
CA ASN A 328 12.29 -1.47 -15.25
C ASN A 328 13.28 -2.06 -16.29
N PRO A 329 13.91 -3.21 -15.98
CA PRO A 329 14.95 -3.81 -16.81
C PRO A 329 14.47 -4.37 -18.16
N ALA A 330 13.18 -4.70 -18.26
CA ALA A 330 12.54 -5.12 -19.49
C ALA A 330 11.09 -4.61 -19.50
N THR A 331 10.49 -4.46 -20.69
CA THR A 331 9.07 -4.07 -20.80
C THR A 331 8.19 -5.04 -20.01
N GLY A 332 7.33 -4.50 -19.16
CA GLY A 332 6.45 -5.29 -18.28
C GLY A 332 7.13 -5.94 -17.08
N VAL A 333 8.44 -5.76 -16.88
CA VAL A 333 9.18 -6.26 -15.71
C VAL A 333 9.58 -5.11 -14.79
N TYR A 334 9.19 -5.18 -13.52
CA TYR A 334 9.43 -4.12 -12.54
C TYR A 334 10.15 -4.66 -11.32
N VAL A 335 11.18 -3.96 -10.83
CA VAL A 335 12.07 -4.46 -9.78
C VAL A 335 12.32 -3.40 -8.73
N THR A 336 12.16 -3.79 -7.46
CA THR A 336 12.65 -3.03 -6.30
C THR A 336 13.56 -3.91 -5.46
N ALA A 337 14.53 -3.30 -4.78
CA ALA A 337 15.43 -3.99 -3.89
C ALA A 337 15.63 -3.22 -2.57
N TYR A 338 15.87 -3.97 -1.50
CA TYR A 338 15.95 -3.48 -0.13
C TYR A 338 17.05 -4.20 0.62
N LYS A 339 17.59 -3.56 1.67
CA LYS A 339 18.54 -4.21 2.57
C LYS A 339 18.30 -3.92 4.05
N SER A 340 18.74 -4.85 4.88
CA SER A 340 18.95 -4.65 6.32
C SER A 340 20.22 -5.40 6.73
N GLY A 341 21.24 -4.66 7.16
CA GLY A 341 22.59 -5.21 7.31
C GLY A 341 23.08 -5.82 5.98
N SER A 342 23.46 -7.09 6.01
CA SER A 342 23.87 -7.87 4.84
C SER A 342 22.71 -8.54 4.08
N LYS A 343 21.51 -8.59 4.67
CA LYS A 343 20.35 -9.23 4.03
C LYS A 343 19.80 -8.34 2.93
N ILE A 344 19.61 -8.91 1.75
CA ILE A 344 19.00 -8.29 0.57
C ILE A 344 17.65 -8.94 0.30
N VAL A 345 16.66 -8.10 0.00
CA VAL A 345 15.34 -8.50 -0.49
C VAL A 345 15.11 -7.87 -1.85
N VAL A 346 14.71 -8.65 -2.84
CA VAL A 346 14.35 -8.17 -4.19
C VAL A 346 12.91 -8.55 -4.46
N VAL A 347 12.09 -7.61 -4.92
CA VAL A 347 10.73 -7.88 -5.39
C VAL A 347 10.67 -7.58 -6.88
N ALA A 348 10.37 -8.60 -7.68
CA ALA A 348 10.25 -8.53 -9.13
C ALA A 348 8.81 -8.85 -9.56
N ILE A 349 8.25 -8.03 -10.43
CA ILE A 349 6.91 -8.17 -10.99
C ILE A 349 7.05 -8.42 -12.48
N ASN A 350 6.44 -9.47 -13.00
CA ASN A 350 6.31 -9.71 -14.43
C ASN A 350 4.84 -9.54 -14.83
N GLN A 351 4.51 -8.48 -15.56
CA GLN A 351 3.17 -8.24 -16.11
C GLN A 351 2.96 -8.88 -17.49
N ASN A 352 4.01 -9.48 -18.07
CA ASN A 352 3.90 -10.16 -19.36
C ASN A 352 3.08 -11.45 -19.24
N THR A 353 2.38 -11.81 -20.30
CA THR A 353 1.61 -13.05 -20.42
C THR A 353 2.50 -14.28 -20.69
N ALA A 354 3.80 -14.06 -20.92
CA ALA A 354 4.80 -15.09 -21.10
C ALA A 354 5.78 -15.12 -19.91
N ILE A 355 6.46 -16.25 -19.77
CA ILE A 355 7.64 -16.35 -18.90
C ILE A 355 8.71 -15.39 -19.42
N THR A 356 9.32 -14.65 -18.50
CA THR A 356 10.36 -13.68 -18.78
C THR A 356 11.64 -14.12 -18.09
N TYR A 357 12.73 -14.29 -18.85
CA TYR A 357 14.06 -14.56 -18.30
C TYR A 357 14.76 -13.25 -17.95
N GLN A 358 14.89 -12.97 -16.66
CA GLN A 358 15.49 -11.72 -16.18
C GLN A 358 16.89 -12.00 -15.59
N PRO A 359 17.98 -11.48 -16.21
CA PRO A 359 19.30 -11.48 -15.62
C PRO A 359 19.45 -10.40 -14.54
N PHE A 360 20.20 -10.69 -13.48
CA PHE A 360 20.49 -9.82 -12.33
C PHE A 360 21.98 -9.82 -12.00
N THR A 361 22.46 -8.70 -11.46
CA THR A 361 23.76 -8.61 -10.79
C THR A 361 23.62 -7.93 -9.44
N VAL A 362 24.35 -8.41 -8.44
CA VAL A 362 24.44 -7.78 -7.11
C VAL A 362 25.83 -7.19 -6.95
N SER A 363 25.90 -5.90 -6.64
CA SER A 363 27.14 -5.20 -6.34
C SER A 363 27.10 -4.59 -4.93
N GLY A 364 28.27 -4.48 -4.30
CA GLY A 364 28.38 -3.92 -2.94
C GLY A 364 27.87 -4.84 -1.82
N ALA A 365 27.61 -6.12 -2.11
CA ALA A 365 27.29 -7.15 -1.13
C ALA A 365 27.74 -8.53 -1.64
N THR A 366 28.03 -9.43 -0.71
CA THR A 366 28.27 -10.85 -1.03
C THR A 366 27.00 -11.63 -0.71
N VAL A 367 26.44 -12.30 -1.71
CA VAL A 367 25.24 -13.15 -1.59
C VAL A 367 25.56 -14.52 -2.14
N THR A 368 25.21 -15.57 -1.39
CA THR A 368 25.50 -16.96 -1.77
C THR A 368 24.31 -17.68 -2.38
N GLY A 369 23.09 -17.19 -2.09
CA GLY A 369 21.87 -17.68 -2.71
C GLY A 369 20.66 -16.88 -2.26
N PHE A 370 19.50 -17.29 -2.77
CA PHE A 370 18.21 -16.70 -2.42
C PHE A 370 17.17 -17.77 -2.10
N ASN A 371 16.38 -17.51 -1.07
CA ASN A 371 15.05 -18.10 -0.92
C ASN A 371 14.10 -17.31 -1.81
N ARG A 372 13.32 -17.99 -2.63
CA ARG A 372 12.42 -17.38 -3.61
C ARG A 372 10.98 -17.75 -3.31
N TYR A 373 10.10 -16.76 -3.38
CA TYR A 373 8.65 -16.90 -3.19
C TYR A 373 7.92 -16.34 -4.40
N ARG A 374 6.86 -17.00 -4.88
CA ARG A 374 6.11 -16.60 -6.08
C ARG A 374 4.61 -16.65 -5.87
N THR A 375 3.91 -15.65 -6.40
CA THR A 375 2.45 -15.63 -6.53
C THR A 375 2.06 -15.42 -7.98
N THR A 376 1.09 -16.21 -8.45
CA THR A 376 0.47 -16.15 -9.78
C THR A 376 -1.05 -16.15 -9.62
N SER A 377 -1.81 -16.26 -10.71
CA SER A 377 -3.26 -16.48 -10.63
C SER A 377 -3.64 -17.77 -9.88
N THR A 378 -2.83 -18.83 -9.98
CA THR A 378 -3.16 -20.17 -9.46
C THR A 378 -2.37 -20.58 -8.21
N ALA A 379 -1.33 -19.83 -7.85
CA ALA A 379 -0.46 -20.15 -6.73
C ALA A 379 -0.23 -18.94 -5.81
N ASN A 380 -0.02 -19.19 -4.53
CA ASN A 380 0.24 -18.16 -3.51
C ASN A 380 1.53 -18.49 -2.76
N LEU A 381 2.50 -17.57 -2.79
CA LEU A 381 3.80 -17.67 -2.10
C LEU A 381 4.49 -19.05 -2.19
N THR A 382 4.42 -19.72 -3.36
CA THR A 382 5.14 -20.97 -3.55
C THR A 382 6.64 -20.72 -3.49
N SER A 383 7.36 -21.56 -2.75
CA SER A 383 8.75 -21.29 -2.39
C SER A 383 9.73 -22.35 -2.88
N ASP A 384 10.92 -21.91 -3.25
CA ASP A 384 12.12 -22.72 -3.45
C ASP A 384 13.38 -21.92 -3.08
N SER A 385 14.57 -22.47 -3.33
CA SER A 385 15.84 -21.79 -3.10
C SER A 385 16.84 -22.13 -4.19
N PHE A 386 17.79 -21.24 -4.45
CA PHE A 386 18.91 -21.48 -5.37
C PHE A 386 20.16 -20.74 -4.92
N SER A 387 21.33 -21.30 -5.24
CA SER A 387 22.63 -20.68 -5.00
C SER A 387 23.10 -19.88 -6.21
N ILE A 388 23.95 -18.88 -5.95
CA ILE A 388 24.58 -18.05 -6.98
C ILE A 388 26.10 -18.02 -6.76
N THR A 389 26.85 -17.64 -7.79
CA THR A 389 28.31 -17.47 -7.68
C THR A 389 28.72 -16.18 -8.39
N GLY A 390 29.60 -15.40 -7.76
CA GLY A 390 30.13 -14.17 -8.36
C GLY A 390 29.12 -13.02 -8.49
N GLY A 391 28.00 -13.04 -7.75
CA GLY A 391 27.02 -11.95 -7.71
C GLY A 391 26.11 -11.83 -8.95
N SER A 392 26.33 -12.62 -9.99
CA SER A 392 25.51 -12.66 -11.21
C SER A 392 24.60 -13.88 -11.21
N PHE A 393 23.34 -13.69 -11.59
CA PHE A 393 22.38 -14.78 -11.72
C PHE A 393 21.26 -14.43 -12.69
N GLY A 394 20.43 -15.39 -13.07
CA GLY A 394 19.22 -15.14 -13.86
C GLY A 394 18.10 -16.06 -13.40
N ILE A 395 16.87 -15.58 -13.47
CA ILE A 395 15.68 -16.38 -13.13
C ILE A 395 14.59 -16.22 -14.18
N ASN A 396 13.84 -17.29 -14.36
CA ASN A 396 12.56 -17.24 -15.06
C ASN A 396 11.49 -16.68 -14.12
N LEU A 397 11.01 -15.49 -14.42
CA LEU A 397 9.82 -14.90 -13.81
C LEU A 397 8.58 -15.51 -14.50
N PRO A 398 7.70 -16.22 -13.78
CA PRO A 398 6.48 -16.75 -14.39
C PRO A 398 5.64 -15.66 -15.06
N ALA A 399 4.83 -16.03 -16.05
CA ALA A 399 3.85 -15.13 -16.65
C ALA A 399 2.94 -14.54 -15.57
N GLN A 400 2.67 -13.23 -15.64
CA GLN A 400 1.79 -12.50 -14.74
C GLN A 400 2.05 -12.87 -13.27
N SER A 401 3.21 -12.52 -12.73
CA SER A 401 3.66 -12.97 -11.41
C SER A 401 4.30 -11.88 -10.57
N VAL A 402 4.29 -12.11 -9.26
CA VAL A 402 5.15 -11.41 -8.31
C VAL A 402 6.12 -12.43 -7.71
N THR A 403 7.41 -12.08 -7.69
CA THR A 403 8.50 -12.91 -7.16
C THR A 403 9.29 -12.12 -6.12
N THR A 404 9.46 -12.67 -4.91
CA THR A 404 10.37 -12.09 -3.91
C THR A 404 11.56 -13.01 -3.70
N LEU A 405 12.76 -12.44 -3.66
CA LEU A 405 14.02 -13.12 -3.36
C LEU A 405 14.55 -12.59 -2.02
N ILE A 406 14.95 -13.47 -1.10
CA ILE A 406 15.59 -13.12 0.17
C ILE A 406 16.95 -13.80 0.26
N SER A 407 18.02 -13.02 0.38
CA SER A 407 19.39 -13.55 0.39
C SER A 407 19.68 -14.38 1.64
N TYR A 408 20.54 -15.39 1.49
CA TYR A 408 21.19 -16.11 2.59
C TYR A 408 22.70 -16.26 2.41
#